data_AF-A0AA44Z5S6-F1
#
_entry.id   AF-A0AA44Z5S6-F1
#
_cell.length_a   1.000
_cell.length_b   1.000
_cell.length_c   1.000
_cell.angle_alpha   90.00
_cell.angle_beta   90.00
_cell.angle_gamma   90.00
#
_symmetry.space_group_name_H-M   'P 1'
#
loop_
_entity.id
_entity.type
_entity.pdbx_description
1 polymer ?
#
loop_
_entity_poly.entity_id
_entity_poly.type
_entity_poly.pdbx_seq_one_letter_code
_entity_poly.pdbx_strand_id
1 'polypeptide(L)'
;SVTIHPEDEEAFTIWNEKMGVPKERIIRLEENFWDIGEGPSGPNTEIFYDRGESYGNDFSDPELYPGGENERYLEVWNLVFSQFNHNPDGSYTPLPKKNIDTGMGLERMTSIVQDVPTNFDTDLFMPTIGATESISGEKYRNGDLEKDMAFKVIADHIRTVTFAVGDGALPSNEGRGYVLRRLLRRAVRYSKKLNINRPFMFELVPVVGEVMKDFYPEVLEKKDFIAKVVKNEEERFH
;
A
#
# COMPACT_ATOMS: atom_id res chain seq x y z
N SER A 1 11.88 9.51 13.06
CA SER A 1 11.17 10.59 13.77
C SER A 1 9.78 10.08 14.10
N VAL A 2 9.04 10.77 14.96
CA VAL A 2 7.66 10.40 15.28
C VAL A 2 6.77 11.62 15.18
N THR A 3 5.50 11.40 14.83
CA THR A 3 4.45 12.42 14.86
C THR A 3 3.45 12.09 15.96
N ILE A 4 2.81 13.11 16.55
CA ILE A 4 1.80 13.00 17.61
C ILE A 4 0.73 14.08 17.42
N HIS A 5 -0.47 13.85 17.99
CA HIS A 5 -1.49 14.88 18.07
C HIS A 5 -1.01 16.05 18.96
N PRO A 6 -1.33 17.33 18.66
CA PRO A 6 -0.79 18.46 19.40
C PRO A 6 -1.24 18.50 20.86
N GLU A 7 -2.40 17.90 21.16
CA GLU A 7 -2.94 17.80 22.51
C GLU A 7 -2.47 16.54 23.28
N ASP A 8 -1.76 15.60 22.65
CA ASP A 8 -1.33 14.34 23.28
C ASP A 8 0.03 14.48 24.00
N GLU A 9 0.00 15.14 25.16
CA GLU A 9 1.19 15.30 26.01
C GLU A 9 1.70 13.98 26.61
N GLU A 10 0.83 12.97 26.72
CA GLU A 10 1.22 11.65 27.22
C GLU A 10 2.13 10.96 26.21
N ALA A 11 1.73 10.95 24.93
CA ALA A 11 2.58 10.44 23.84
C ALA A 11 3.90 11.20 23.75
N PHE A 12 3.89 12.53 23.86
CA PHE A 12 5.12 13.33 23.89
C PHE A 12 6.07 12.88 25.00
N THR A 13 5.55 12.77 26.23
CA THR A 13 6.34 12.38 27.41
C THR A 13 6.92 10.98 27.25
N ILE A 14 6.14 10.02 26.74
CA ILE A 14 6.60 8.66 26.49
C ILE A 14 7.74 8.66 25.45
N TRP A 15 7.56 9.32 24.31
CA TRP A 15 8.58 9.37 23.27
C TRP A 15 9.84 10.09 23.72
N ASN A 16 9.71 11.24 24.38
CA ASN A 16 10.85 12.05 24.74
C ASN A 16 11.61 11.50 25.95
N GLU A 17 10.91 11.18 27.04
CA GLU A 17 11.54 10.84 28.32
C GLU A 17 11.79 9.34 28.47
N LYS A 18 10.85 8.49 28.02
CA LYS A 18 10.98 7.03 28.20
C LYS A 18 11.72 6.37 27.04
N MET A 19 11.42 6.76 25.81
CA MET A 19 12.05 6.20 24.61
C MET A 19 13.30 6.98 24.18
N GLY A 20 13.52 8.19 24.73
CA GLY A 20 14.71 9.00 24.46
C GLY A 20 14.75 9.64 23.08
N VAL A 21 13.60 9.80 22.41
CA VAL A 21 13.53 10.48 21.12
C VAL A 21 13.77 11.99 21.34
N PRO A 22 14.75 12.61 20.66
CA PRO A 22 14.99 14.05 20.78
C PRO A 22 13.75 14.86 20.43
N LYS A 23 13.52 15.98 21.13
CA LYS A 23 12.32 16.82 20.99
C LYS A 23 12.12 17.28 19.54
N GLU A 24 13.21 17.62 18.85
CA GLU A 24 13.23 18.06 17.46
C GLU A 24 12.82 16.97 16.45
N ARG A 25 12.75 15.70 16.88
CA ARG A 25 12.27 14.56 16.08
C ARG A 25 10.87 14.09 16.49
N ILE A 26 10.20 14.83 17.36
CA ILE A 26 8.81 14.61 17.76
C ILE A 26 7.99 15.78 17.21
N ILE A 27 7.20 15.53 16.18
CA ILE A 27 6.47 16.54 15.43
C ILE A 27 5.00 16.49 15.84
N ARG A 28 4.39 17.65 16.04
CA ARG A 28 2.98 17.77 16.43
C ARG A 28 2.15 18.15 15.21
N LEU A 29 1.18 17.32 14.85
CA LEU A 29 0.34 17.49 13.65
C LEU A 29 -1.13 17.26 14.02
N GLU A 30 -2.03 18.15 13.59
CA GLU A 30 -3.48 17.98 13.80
C GLU A 30 -4.01 16.72 13.08
N GLU A 31 -3.31 16.32 12.02
CA GLU A 31 -3.56 15.11 11.23
C GLU A 31 -3.35 13.81 12.02
N ASN A 32 -2.69 13.86 13.19
CA ASN A 32 -2.56 12.72 14.10
C ASN A 32 -3.85 12.43 14.88
N PHE A 33 -4.96 12.31 14.14
CA PHE A 33 -6.21 11.75 14.62
C PHE A 33 -6.71 10.74 13.59
N TRP A 34 -6.66 9.46 13.95
CA TRP A 34 -7.08 8.38 13.06
C TRP A 34 -8.58 8.15 13.15
N ASP A 35 -9.24 8.23 11.99
CA ASP A 35 -10.67 8.04 11.84
C ASP A 35 -10.97 7.35 10.50
N ILE A 36 -11.58 6.17 10.56
CA ILE A 36 -11.98 5.38 9.38
C ILE A 36 -13.40 5.74 8.89
N GLY A 37 -14.05 6.71 9.54
CA GLY A 37 -15.49 6.95 9.45
C GLY A 37 -16.22 6.28 10.61
N GLU A 38 -17.46 5.82 10.38
CA GLU A 38 -18.26 5.19 11.45
C GLU A 38 -17.51 4.04 12.14
N GLY A 39 -17.24 4.19 13.44
CA GLY A 39 -16.52 3.21 14.24
C GLY A 39 -15.44 3.80 15.16
N PRO A 40 -14.56 2.95 15.72
CA PRO A 40 -13.50 3.37 16.63
C PRO A 40 -12.50 4.35 15.99
N SER A 41 -12.15 5.41 16.72
CA SER A 41 -11.24 6.47 16.31
C SER A 41 -10.48 7.05 17.50
N GLY A 42 -9.47 7.88 17.23
CA GLY A 42 -8.74 8.57 18.29
C GLY A 42 -7.39 9.14 17.85
N PRO A 43 -6.69 9.83 18.77
CA PRO A 43 -5.35 10.32 18.50
C PRO A 43 -4.40 9.15 18.20
N ASN A 44 -3.42 9.40 17.35
CA ASN A 44 -2.41 8.42 17.00
C ASN A 44 -1.01 9.01 17.06
N THR A 45 -0.03 8.13 17.08
CA THR A 45 1.37 8.48 16.85
C THR A 45 1.93 7.63 15.74
N GLU A 46 2.68 8.24 14.83
CA GLU A 46 3.24 7.55 13.68
C GLU A 46 4.76 7.58 13.72
N ILE A 47 5.37 6.50 13.27
CA ILE A 47 6.82 6.33 13.22
C ILE A 47 7.25 6.51 11.77
N PHE A 48 8.24 7.39 11.58
CA PHE A 48 8.83 7.70 10.27
C PHE A 48 10.30 7.31 10.22
N TYR A 49 10.67 6.66 9.12
CA TYR A 49 12.05 6.32 8.79
C TYR A 49 12.63 7.35 7.82
N ASP A 50 13.77 7.94 8.16
CA ASP A 50 14.52 8.82 7.26
C ASP A 50 15.39 7.95 6.36
N ARG A 51 15.03 7.87 5.08
CA ARG A 51 15.75 7.08 4.06
C ARG A 51 17.01 7.77 3.54
N GLY A 52 17.26 9.01 3.97
CA GLY A 52 18.43 9.80 3.59
C GLY A 52 18.17 10.79 2.45
N GLU A 53 19.16 11.64 2.22
CA GLU A 53 19.08 12.78 1.29
C GLU A 53 18.85 12.39 -0.18
N SER A 54 19.18 11.16 -0.57
CA SER A 54 18.91 10.66 -1.93
C SER A 54 17.42 10.55 -2.25
N TYR A 55 16.56 10.53 -1.22
CA TYR A 55 15.10 10.47 -1.35
C TYR A 55 14.43 11.84 -1.12
N GLY A 56 15.21 12.89 -0.88
CA GLY A 56 14.72 14.25 -0.65
C GLY A 56 15.75 15.13 0.05
N ASN A 57 16.22 16.16 -0.64
CA ASN A 57 17.19 17.12 -0.10
C ASN A 57 16.84 18.59 -0.42
N ASP A 58 15.68 18.83 -1.01
CA ASP A 58 15.18 20.19 -1.23
C ASP A 58 14.50 20.69 0.04
N PHE A 59 15.27 21.33 0.92
CA PHE A 59 14.72 21.91 2.16
C PHE A 59 13.78 23.10 1.94
N SER A 60 13.58 23.54 0.69
CA SER A 60 12.55 24.53 0.34
C SER A 60 11.19 23.90 0.05
N ASP A 61 11.14 22.58 -0.13
CA ASP A 61 9.91 21.82 -0.29
C ASP A 61 9.13 21.82 1.05
N PRO A 62 7.93 22.42 1.10
CA PRO A 62 7.12 22.45 2.31
C PRO A 62 6.69 21.06 2.79
N GLU A 63 6.70 20.06 1.91
CA GLU A 63 6.31 18.67 2.23
C GLU A 63 7.49 17.82 2.71
N LEU A 64 8.73 18.32 2.71
CA LEU A 64 9.92 17.56 3.11
C LEU A 64 10.10 17.51 4.66
N TYR A 65 9.14 16.89 5.33
CA TYR A 65 9.17 16.62 6.77
C TYR A 65 8.43 15.30 7.10
N PRO A 66 8.64 14.69 8.28
CA PRO A 66 7.82 13.56 8.72
C PRO A 66 6.35 13.97 8.91
N GLY A 67 5.47 13.42 8.07
CA GLY A 67 4.05 13.78 7.99
C GLY A 67 3.65 14.44 6.67
N GLY A 68 4.62 15.00 5.93
CA GLY A 68 4.40 15.55 4.58
C GLY A 68 4.46 14.50 3.48
N GLU A 69 3.98 14.85 2.29
CA GLU A 69 3.98 13.98 1.11
C GLU A 69 5.37 13.90 0.44
N ASN A 70 6.29 13.10 1.00
CA ASN A 70 7.64 12.92 0.45
C ASN A 70 8.15 11.46 0.53
N GLU A 71 9.20 11.15 -0.24
CA GLU A 71 9.78 9.80 -0.28
C GLU A 71 10.90 9.57 0.76
N ARG A 72 11.40 10.63 1.40
CA ARG A 72 12.50 10.57 2.37
C ARG A 72 12.04 10.10 3.74
N TYR A 73 11.05 10.78 4.31
CA TYR A 73 10.46 10.46 5.59
C TYR A 73 9.29 9.51 5.36
N LEU A 74 9.59 8.22 5.27
CA LEU A 74 8.59 7.21 5.01
C LEU A 74 7.88 6.83 6.31
N GLU A 75 6.57 7.03 6.37
CA GLU A 75 5.73 6.51 7.45
C GLU A 75 5.75 4.97 7.43
N VAL A 76 6.26 4.36 8.49
CA VAL A 76 6.40 2.91 8.58
C VAL A 76 5.33 2.27 9.43
N TRP A 77 4.91 2.92 10.51
CA TRP A 77 4.03 2.32 11.51
C TRP A 77 3.16 3.39 12.18
N ASN A 78 1.85 3.18 12.14
CA ASN A 78 0.87 3.98 12.86
C ASN A 78 0.40 3.25 14.14
N LEU A 79 0.41 3.95 15.27
CA LEU A 79 -0.08 3.48 16.57
C LEU A 79 -1.28 4.33 16.99
N VAL A 80 -2.49 3.79 16.84
CA VAL A 80 -3.75 4.46 17.13
C VAL A 80 -4.20 4.15 18.55
N PHE A 81 -4.46 5.21 19.31
CA PHE A 81 -5.05 5.14 20.64
C PHE A 81 -6.55 5.32 20.49
N SER A 82 -7.27 4.24 20.16
CA SER A 82 -8.72 4.29 19.98
C SER A 82 -9.39 4.67 21.29
N GLN A 83 -10.03 5.83 21.30
CA GLN A 83 -10.65 6.45 22.48
C GLN A 83 -12.10 6.82 22.25
N PHE A 84 -12.50 7.01 21.00
CA PHE A 84 -13.83 7.47 20.61
C PHE A 84 -14.46 6.53 19.60
N ASN A 85 -15.78 6.62 19.48
CA ASN A 85 -16.57 6.06 18.41
C ASN A 85 -17.12 7.22 17.59
N HIS A 86 -16.74 7.30 16.32
CA HIS A 86 -17.34 8.19 15.36
C HIS A 86 -18.73 7.65 15.00
N ASN A 87 -19.75 8.44 15.28
CA ASN A 87 -21.15 8.07 15.08
C ASN A 87 -21.64 8.51 13.68
N PRO A 88 -22.73 7.92 13.16
CA PRO A 88 -23.28 8.28 11.84
C PRO A 88 -23.66 9.76 11.68
N ASP A 89 -23.87 10.48 12.78
CA ASP A 89 -24.21 11.91 12.79
C ASP A 89 -22.97 12.84 12.80
N GLY A 90 -21.76 12.27 12.74
CA GLY A 90 -20.49 13.01 12.79
C GLY A 90 -19.99 13.33 14.19
N SER A 91 -20.70 12.93 15.24
CA SER A 91 -20.25 13.13 16.62
C SER A 91 -19.29 12.03 17.09
N TYR A 92 -18.51 12.33 18.12
CA TYR A 92 -17.60 11.38 18.76
C TYR A 92 -18.08 11.05 20.18
N THR A 93 -18.28 9.77 20.48
CA THR A 93 -18.62 9.30 21.84
C THR A 93 -17.47 8.49 22.43
N PRO A 94 -17.15 8.61 23.73
CA PRO A 94 -16.07 7.80 24.31
C PRO A 94 -16.34 6.29 24.20
N LEU A 95 -15.31 5.53 23.86
CA LEU A 95 -15.40 4.07 23.85
C LEU A 95 -15.57 3.53 25.29
N PRO A 96 -16.37 2.47 25.50
CA PRO A 96 -16.50 1.83 26.81
C PRO A 96 -15.17 1.32 27.37
N LYS A 97 -14.25 0.93 26.48
CA LYS A 97 -12.88 0.54 26.79
C LYS A 97 -11.96 1.11 25.72
N LYS A 98 -10.93 1.84 26.15
CA LYS A 98 -9.85 2.28 25.26
C LYS A 98 -9.06 1.06 24.79
N ASN A 99 -8.64 1.06 23.54
CA ASN A 99 -7.82 -0.01 22.95
C ASN A 99 -6.70 0.57 22.10
N ILE A 100 -5.80 -0.30 21.69
CA ILE A 100 -4.73 0.01 20.75
C ILE A 100 -5.05 -0.67 19.43
N ASP A 101 -4.92 0.07 18.34
CA ASP A 101 -4.87 -0.45 16.98
C ASP A 101 -3.56 0.00 16.36
N THR A 102 -2.86 -0.87 15.63
CA THR A 102 -1.60 -0.50 14.99
C THR A 102 -1.49 -1.09 13.61
N GLY A 103 -1.00 -0.30 12.66
CA GLY A 103 -0.75 -0.73 11.29
C GLY A 103 0.68 -0.43 10.88
N MET A 104 1.43 -1.47 10.50
CA MET A 104 2.76 -1.34 9.90
C MET A 104 2.70 -1.86 8.47
N GLY A 105 3.03 -1.00 7.50
CA GLY A 105 3.01 -1.39 6.09
C GLY A 105 4.13 -2.38 5.79
N LEU A 106 3.80 -3.65 5.53
CA LEU A 106 4.77 -4.70 5.26
C LEU A 106 5.71 -4.29 4.12
N GLU A 107 5.17 -3.84 2.98
CA GLU A 107 5.98 -3.51 1.81
C GLU A 107 6.85 -2.27 2.00
N ARG A 108 6.42 -1.33 2.85
CA ARG A 108 7.24 -0.17 3.25
C ARG A 108 8.39 -0.62 4.14
N MET A 109 8.13 -1.48 5.13
CA MET A 109 9.18 -2.02 5.98
C MET A 109 10.16 -2.88 5.17
N THR A 110 9.66 -3.72 4.27
CA THR A 110 10.48 -4.55 3.39
C THR A 110 11.37 -3.70 2.49
N SER A 111 10.87 -2.60 1.91
CA SER A 111 11.71 -1.74 1.06
C SER A 111 12.84 -1.06 1.83
N ILE A 112 12.61 -0.71 3.10
CA ILE A 112 13.67 -0.21 3.99
C ILE A 112 14.68 -1.30 4.32
N VAL A 113 14.23 -2.49 4.74
CA VAL A 113 15.11 -3.59 5.16
C VAL A 113 15.97 -4.10 4.00
N GLN A 114 15.43 -4.13 2.79
CA GLN A 114 16.14 -4.55 1.59
C GLN A 114 16.96 -3.43 0.94
N ASP A 115 16.88 -2.20 1.45
CA ASP A 115 17.53 -1.00 0.91
C ASP A 115 17.25 -0.79 -0.59
N VAL A 116 15.97 -0.89 -0.96
CA VAL A 116 15.52 -0.74 -2.35
C VAL A 116 14.69 0.53 -2.54
N PRO A 117 14.65 1.13 -3.75
CA PRO A 117 14.13 2.49 -3.90
C PRO A 117 12.64 2.66 -3.64
N THR A 118 11.81 1.67 -3.97
CA THR A 118 10.36 1.70 -3.75
C THR A 118 9.85 0.33 -3.31
N ASN A 119 8.61 0.28 -2.83
CA ASN A 119 7.92 -0.98 -2.49
C ASN A 119 7.93 -1.98 -3.66
N PHE A 120 7.91 -1.50 -4.91
CA PHE A 120 7.90 -2.32 -6.11
C PHE A 120 9.24 -2.98 -6.43
N ASP A 121 10.31 -2.53 -5.80
CA ASP A 121 11.66 -3.06 -6.02
C ASP A 121 12.01 -4.16 -5.01
N THR A 122 11.05 -4.56 -4.19
CA THR A 122 11.18 -5.64 -3.21
C THR A 122 10.99 -7.01 -3.85
N ASP A 123 11.46 -8.04 -3.15
CA ASP A 123 11.19 -9.44 -3.48
C ASP A 123 9.70 -9.80 -3.58
N LEU A 124 8.80 -9.01 -2.97
CA LEU A 124 7.35 -9.17 -3.08
C LEU A 124 6.78 -8.79 -4.46
N PHE A 125 7.44 -7.88 -5.19
CA PHE A 125 6.94 -7.36 -6.47
C PHE A 125 7.81 -7.71 -7.68
N MET A 126 9.13 -7.79 -7.48
CA MET A 126 10.08 -8.06 -8.55
C MET A 126 9.80 -9.36 -9.33
N PRO A 127 9.30 -10.47 -8.73
CA PRO A 127 8.90 -11.64 -9.50
C PRO A 127 7.79 -11.36 -10.52
N THR A 128 6.76 -10.60 -10.13
CA THR A 128 5.64 -10.23 -11.00
C THR A 128 6.10 -9.24 -12.09
N ILE A 129 6.97 -8.29 -11.74
CA ILE A 129 7.58 -7.36 -12.69
C ILE A 129 8.42 -8.13 -13.71
N GLY A 130 9.29 -9.05 -13.27
CA GLY A 130 10.13 -9.87 -14.16
C GLY A 130 9.34 -10.80 -15.08
N ALA A 131 8.21 -11.34 -14.60
CA ALA A 131 7.27 -12.07 -15.46
C ALA A 131 6.65 -11.15 -16.52
N THR A 132 6.27 -9.92 -16.14
CA THR A 132 5.75 -8.91 -17.07
C THR A 132 6.80 -8.47 -18.08
N GLU A 133 8.07 -8.33 -17.71
CA GLU A 133 9.18 -8.09 -18.64
C GLU A 133 9.27 -9.20 -19.68
N SER A 134 9.17 -10.47 -19.23
CA SER A 134 9.26 -11.64 -20.11
C SER A 134 8.10 -11.70 -21.12
N ILE A 135 6.90 -11.26 -20.71
CA ILE A 135 5.71 -11.21 -21.57
C ILE A 135 5.79 -10.04 -22.57
N SER A 136 6.26 -8.88 -22.13
CA SER A 136 6.30 -7.66 -22.95
C SER A 136 7.52 -7.57 -23.88
N GLY A 137 8.65 -8.16 -23.47
CA GLY A 137 9.97 -7.88 -24.06
C GLY A 137 10.56 -6.52 -23.62
N GLU A 138 9.87 -5.77 -22.76
CA GLU A 138 10.32 -4.50 -22.21
C GLU A 138 11.08 -4.68 -20.89
N LYS A 139 11.84 -3.65 -20.47
CA LYS A 139 12.63 -3.67 -19.24
C LYS A 139 12.18 -2.61 -18.24
N TYR A 140 12.00 -3.02 -16.99
CA TYR A 140 11.74 -2.15 -15.85
C TYR A 140 13.03 -1.44 -15.42
N ARG A 141 12.92 -0.18 -15.03
CA ARG A 141 14.04 0.73 -14.69
C ARG A 141 15.04 0.91 -15.82
N ASN A 142 14.55 0.99 -17.06
CA ASN A 142 15.39 1.32 -18.22
C ASN A 142 15.50 2.83 -18.49
N GLY A 143 14.97 3.67 -17.60
CA GLY A 143 14.95 5.13 -17.72
C GLY A 143 13.65 5.70 -18.31
N ASP A 144 12.72 4.86 -18.76
CA ASP A 144 11.39 5.27 -19.22
C ASP A 144 10.37 5.23 -18.07
N LEU A 145 10.09 6.39 -17.48
CA LEU A 145 9.18 6.53 -16.34
C LEU A 145 7.74 6.11 -16.68
N GLU A 146 7.29 6.21 -17.94
CA GLU A 146 5.94 5.75 -18.31
C GLU A 146 5.87 4.21 -18.29
N LYS A 147 6.93 3.54 -18.76
CA LYS A 147 7.02 2.08 -18.70
C LYS A 147 7.16 1.59 -17.27
N ASP A 148 7.97 2.27 -16.45
CA ASP A 148 8.10 1.94 -15.03
C ASP A 148 6.75 2.03 -14.31
N MET A 149 5.97 3.07 -14.59
CA MET A 149 4.61 3.19 -14.07
C MET A 149 3.72 2.05 -14.56
N ALA A 150 3.82 1.64 -15.83
CA ALA A 150 3.04 0.53 -16.37
C ALA A 150 3.35 -0.80 -15.67
N PHE A 151 4.64 -1.12 -15.44
CA PHE A 151 5.05 -2.30 -14.67
C PHE A 151 4.48 -2.27 -13.25
N LYS A 152 4.62 -1.14 -12.55
CA LYS A 152 4.10 -0.97 -11.17
C LYS A 152 2.59 -1.15 -11.09
N VAL A 153 1.84 -0.51 -12.00
CA VAL A 153 0.37 -0.62 -12.05
C VAL A 153 -0.08 -2.05 -12.35
N ILE A 154 0.57 -2.74 -13.29
CA ILE A 154 0.25 -4.14 -13.60
C ILE A 154 0.49 -5.04 -12.39
N ALA A 155 1.66 -4.91 -11.74
CA ALA A 155 2.04 -5.74 -10.59
C ALA A 155 1.13 -5.53 -9.38
N ASP A 156 0.79 -4.28 -9.05
CA ASP A 156 -0.16 -3.96 -7.97
C ASP A 156 -1.57 -4.49 -8.26
N HIS A 157 -2.06 -4.25 -9.47
CA HIS A 157 -3.44 -4.57 -9.80
C HIS A 157 -3.66 -6.08 -9.93
N ILE A 158 -2.72 -6.84 -10.50
CA ILE A 158 -2.86 -8.30 -10.54
C ILE A 158 -2.84 -8.90 -9.13
N ARG A 159 -2.01 -8.38 -8.22
CA ARG A 159 -2.00 -8.83 -6.83
C ARG A 159 -3.36 -8.63 -6.19
N THR A 160 -3.90 -7.41 -6.26
CA THR A 160 -5.22 -7.06 -5.71
C THR A 160 -6.33 -7.95 -6.27
N VAL A 161 -6.37 -8.12 -7.60
CA VAL A 161 -7.42 -8.92 -8.25
C VAL A 161 -7.28 -10.40 -7.91
N THR A 162 -6.05 -10.91 -7.84
CA THR A 162 -5.78 -12.32 -7.50
C THR A 162 -6.32 -12.65 -6.12
N PHE A 163 -6.02 -11.83 -5.10
CA PHE A 163 -6.54 -12.01 -3.76
C PHE A 163 -8.06 -11.87 -3.70
N ALA A 164 -8.61 -10.80 -4.26
CA ALA A 164 -10.05 -10.55 -4.17
C ALA A 164 -10.88 -11.68 -4.82
N VAL A 165 -10.41 -12.21 -5.96
CA VAL A 165 -11.06 -13.37 -6.60
C VAL A 165 -10.83 -14.65 -5.80
N GLY A 166 -9.66 -14.83 -5.20
CA GLY A 166 -9.37 -15.92 -4.27
C GLY A 166 -10.32 -15.94 -3.05
N ASP A 167 -10.71 -14.76 -2.58
CA ASP A 167 -11.69 -14.54 -1.50
C ASP A 167 -13.15 -14.63 -1.97
N GLY A 168 -13.39 -14.92 -3.25
CA GLY A 168 -14.72 -15.17 -3.81
C GLY A 168 -15.41 -13.96 -4.44
N ALA A 169 -14.76 -12.80 -4.50
CA ALA A 169 -15.31 -11.66 -5.24
C ALA A 169 -15.18 -11.88 -6.75
N LEU A 170 -16.20 -11.46 -7.51
CA LEU A 170 -16.22 -11.60 -8.96
C LEU A 170 -16.36 -10.24 -9.64
N PRO A 171 -15.70 -10.00 -10.80
CA PRO A 171 -15.93 -8.80 -11.60
C PRO A 171 -17.41 -8.63 -11.98
N SER A 172 -17.95 -7.43 -11.79
CA SER A 172 -19.36 -7.10 -12.07
C SER A 172 -19.53 -5.64 -12.48
N ASN A 173 -20.76 -5.20 -12.74
CA ASN A 173 -21.07 -3.80 -13.04
C ASN A 173 -21.37 -2.94 -11.80
N GLU A 174 -21.42 -3.54 -10.61
CA GLU A 174 -21.89 -2.86 -9.39
C GLU A 174 -21.05 -3.23 -8.16
N GLY A 175 -21.03 -2.34 -7.17
CA GLY A 175 -20.38 -2.56 -5.89
C GLY A 175 -18.91 -3.00 -6.00
N ARG A 176 -18.52 -3.99 -5.18
CA ARG A 176 -17.14 -4.50 -5.11
C ARG A 176 -16.67 -5.11 -6.44
N GLY A 177 -17.55 -5.79 -7.16
CA GLY A 177 -17.21 -6.39 -8.45
C GLY A 177 -16.87 -5.34 -9.52
N TYR A 178 -17.48 -4.16 -9.46
CA TYR A 178 -17.13 -3.04 -10.34
C TYR A 178 -15.72 -2.49 -10.07
N VAL A 179 -15.30 -2.47 -8.81
CA VAL A 179 -13.93 -2.06 -8.43
C VAL A 179 -12.91 -3.02 -9.04
N LEU A 180 -13.11 -4.33 -8.90
CA LEU A 180 -12.22 -5.34 -9.49
C LEU A 180 -12.14 -5.23 -11.02
N ARG A 181 -13.30 -5.05 -11.65
CA ARG A 181 -13.37 -4.80 -13.10
C ARG A 181 -12.56 -3.57 -13.51
N ARG A 182 -12.66 -2.45 -12.76
CA ARG A 182 -11.90 -1.23 -13.06
C ARG A 182 -10.40 -1.45 -12.92
N LEU A 183 -9.94 -2.14 -11.88
CA LEU A 183 -8.52 -2.47 -11.69
C LEU A 183 -7.98 -3.32 -12.84
N LEU A 184 -8.67 -4.41 -13.21
CA LEU A 184 -8.28 -5.24 -14.35
C LEU A 184 -8.16 -4.43 -15.63
N ARG A 185 -9.19 -3.65 -15.97
CA ARG A 185 -9.19 -2.83 -17.20
C ARG A 185 -8.13 -1.75 -17.18
N ARG A 186 -7.81 -1.17 -16.01
CA ARG A 186 -6.72 -0.21 -15.87
C ARG A 186 -5.37 -0.89 -16.16
N ALA A 187 -5.11 -2.07 -15.60
CA ALA A 187 -3.89 -2.81 -15.88
C ALA A 187 -3.75 -3.15 -17.38
N VAL A 188 -4.82 -3.60 -18.03
CA VAL A 188 -4.85 -3.87 -19.48
C VAL A 188 -4.59 -2.61 -20.32
N ARG A 189 -5.05 -1.43 -19.88
CA ARG A 189 -4.71 -0.17 -20.57
C ARG A 189 -3.23 0.16 -20.45
N TYR A 190 -2.63 -0.03 -19.28
CA TYR A 190 -1.19 0.20 -19.08
C TYR A 190 -0.34 -0.83 -19.83
N SER A 191 -0.82 -2.06 -20.04
CA SER A 191 -0.08 -3.07 -20.80
C SER A 191 0.16 -2.67 -22.26
N LYS A 192 -0.68 -1.79 -22.83
CA LYS A 192 -0.44 -1.17 -24.15
C LYS A 192 0.84 -0.34 -24.21
N LYS A 193 1.23 0.30 -23.10
CA LYS A 193 2.52 1.04 -23.00
C LYS A 193 3.72 0.10 -23.05
N LEU A 194 3.51 -1.17 -22.70
CA LEU A 194 4.50 -2.24 -22.77
C LEU A 194 4.34 -3.11 -24.03
N ASN A 195 3.63 -2.62 -25.05
CA ASN A 195 3.39 -3.33 -26.32
C ASN A 195 2.66 -4.68 -26.19
N ILE A 196 2.00 -4.95 -25.06
CA ILE A 196 1.24 -6.19 -24.87
C ILE A 196 -0.15 -6.03 -25.51
N ASN A 197 -0.40 -6.82 -26.56
CA ASN A 197 -1.61 -6.70 -27.39
C ASN A 197 -2.57 -7.89 -27.31
N ARG A 198 -2.46 -8.70 -26.25
CA ARG A 198 -3.29 -9.88 -26.00
C ARG A 198 -3.67 -9.97 -24.52
N PRO A 199 -4.70 -10.75 -24.15
CA PRO A 199 -4.90 -11.14 -22.77
C PRO A 199 -3.63 -11.77 -22.19
N PHE A 200 -3.19 -11.32 -21.01
CA PHE A 200 -1.96 -11.79 -20.36
C PHE A 200 -2.02 -11.73 -18.83
N MET A 201 -2.90 -10.93 -18.23
CA MET A 201 -2.94 -10.72 -16.78
C MET A 201 -3.13 -12.05 -16.02
N PHE A 202 -3.87 -12.99 -16.61
CA PHE A 202 -4.09 -14.31 -16.02
C PHE A 202 -2.80 -15.15 -15.89
N GLU A 203 -1.76 -14.88 -16.70
CA GLU A 203 -0.46 -15.57 -16.62
C GLU A 203 0.34 -15.15 -15.38
N LEU A 204 0.03 -13.99 -14.81
CA LEU A 204 0.69 -13.45 -13.62
C LEU A 204 0.07 -13.98 -12.31
N VAL A 205 -1.14 -14.53 -12.35
CA VAL A 205 -1.82 -15.15 -11.18
C VAL A 205 -0.96 -16.20 -10.46
N PRO A 206 -0.38 -17.21 -11.14
CA PRO A 206 0.47 -18.18 -10.46
C PRO A 206 1.72 -17.54 -9.86
N VAL A 207 2.27 -16.48 -10.47
CA VAL A 207 3.44 -15.77 -9.93
C VAL A 207 3.11 -15.10 -8.60
N VAL A 208 1.96 -14.41 -8.53
CA VAL A 208 1.46 -13.83 -7.27
C VAL A 208 1.23 -14.93 -6.23
N GLY A 209 0.59 -16.04 -6.61
CA GLY A 209 0.36 -17.16 -5.69
C GLY A 209 1.65 -17.75 -5.14
N GLU A 210 2.69 -17.91 -5.95
CA GLU A 210 3.99 -18.43 -5.51
C GLU A 210 4.71 -17.50 -4.54
N VAL A 211 4.66 -16.18 -4.76
CA VAL A 211 5.27 -15.18 -3.86
C VAL A 211 4.60 -15.18 -2.49
N MET A 212 3.28 -15.42 -2.44
CA MET A 212 2.49 -15.27 -1.22
C MET A 212 2.20 -16.57 -0.48
N LYS A 213 2.59 -17.73 -1.04
CA LYS A 213 2.17 -19.06 -0.58
C LYS A 213 2.52 -19.40 0.87
N ASP A 214 3.57 -18.79 1.43
CA ASP A 214 4.03 -19.10 2.78
C ASP A 214 3.00 -18.66 3.83
N PHE A 215 2.20 -17.63 3.53
CA PHE A 215 1.14 -17.13 4.41
C PHE A 215 -0.27 -17.29 3.81
N TYR A 216 -0.38 -17.35 2.48
CA TYR A 216 -1.64 -17.45 1.74
C TYR A 216 -1.61 -18.60 0.71
N PRO A 217 -1.39 -19.86 1.15
CA PRO A 217 -1.29 -21.01 0.24
C PRO A 217 -2.56 -21.21 -0.60
N GLU A 218 -3.73 -20.84 -0.06
CA GLU A 218 -5.03 -20.95 -0.71
C GLU A 218 -5.13 -20.16 -2.02
N VAL A 219 -4.35 -19.08 -2.16
CA VAL A 219 -4.31 -18.30 -3.40
C VAL A 219 -3.70 -19.13 -4.52
N LEU A 220 -2.61 -19.84 -4.23
CA LEU A 220 -1.94 -20.72 -5.18
C LEU A 220 -2.78 -21.97 -5.47
N GLU A 221 -3.45 -22.53 -4.46
CA GLU A 221 -4.39 -23.66 -4.65
C GLU A 221 -5.56 -23.30 -5.58
N LYS A 222 -6.07 -22.06 -5.49
CA LYS A 222 -7.17 -21.54 -6.31
C LYS A 222 -6.71 -20.94 -7.65
N LYS A 223 -5.42 -20.98 -7.99
CA LYS A 223 -4.84 -20.26 -9.13
C LYS A 223 -5.58 -20.51 -10.45
N ASP A 224 -6.02 -21.73 -10.72
CA ASP A 224 -6.67 -22.08 -11.99
C ASP A 224 -8.05 -21.41 -12.13
N PHE A 225 -8.80 -21.36 -11.02
CA PHE A 225 -10.07 -20.64 -10.96
C PHE A 225 -9.86 -19.13 -11.13
N ILE A 226 -8.91 -18.56 -10.37
CA ILE A 226 -8.60 -17.13 -10.41
C ILE A 226 -8.15 -16.72 -11.82
N ALA A 227 -7.20 -17.46 -12.41
CA ALA A 227 -6.70 -17.21 -13.76
C ALA A 227 -7.82 -17.29 -14.80
N LYS A 228 -8.75 -18.25 -14.68
CA LYS A 228 -9.92 -18.35 -15.55
C LYS A 228 -10.84 -17.12 -15.44
N VAL A 229 -11.10 -16.62 -14.24
CA VAL A 229 -11.92 -15.42 -14.02
C VAL A 229 -11.24 -14.19 -14.63
N VAL A 230 -9.95 -13.98 -14.34
CA VAL A 230 -9.16 -12.87 -14.88
C VAL A 230 -9.14 -12.90 -16.41
N LYS A 231 -8.83 -14.06 -16.99
CA LYS A 231 -8.79 -14.26 -18.44
C LYS A 231 -10.14 -13.92 -19.10
N ASN A 232 -11.24 -14.42 -18.55
CA ASN A 232 -12.57 -14.17 -19.11
C ASN A 232 -12.96 -12.68 -19.08
N GLU A 233 -12.59 -11.93 -18.02
CA GLU A 233 -12.87 -10.49 -17.97
C GLU A 233 -11.95 -9.71 -18.92
N GLU A 234 -10.69 -10.12 -19.07
CA GLU A 234 -9.73 -9.52 -19.99
C GLU A 234 -10.16 -9.74 -21.45
N GLU A 235 -10.53 -10.98 -21.84
CA GLU A 235 -11.06 -11.31 -23.17
C GLU A 235 -12.36 -10.57 -23.53
N ARG A 236 -13.19 -10.23 -22.54
CA ARG A 236 -14.41 -9.43 -22.76
C ARG A 236 -14.13 -7.95 -22.99
N PHE A 237 -12.94 -7.48 -22.62
CA PHE A 237 -12.55 -6.08 -22.72
C PHE A 237 -11.68 -5.78 -23.94
N HIS A 238 -10.87 -6.75 -24.39
CA HIS A 238 -10.15 -6.70 -25.66
C HIS A 238 -11.08 -6.73 -26.86
#